data_AF-A0A661WB78-F1
#
_entry.id   AF-A0A661WB78-F1
#
_cell.length_a   1.000
_cell.length_b   1.000
_cell.length_c   1.000
_cell.angle_alpha   90.00
_cell.angle_beta   90.00
_cell.angle_gamma   90.00
#
_symmetry.space_group_name_H-M   'P 1'
#
loop_
_entity.id
_entity.type
_entity.pdbx_description
1 polymer ?
#
loop_
_entity_poly.entity_id
_entity_poly.type
_entity_poly.pdbx_seq_one_letter_code
_entity_poly.pdbx_strand_id
1 'polypeptide(L)'
;MRWKIGLVLGFVVLLILVLIGWQLAPRIEGFEPSEGELHGRQPLVIRFTSAMYGDSVESRLDFEPSQPGEYNWNEDNNQLTFTPNKSWPAGEIITLQLRSWSRSRIRLPLLGKFNIEMTVSPILLTYLWPADNTSNLYLVNPVSGENQALTEEINGVLDYSISANGEQIYYSSTSEDGTSRIMVLDRLTGATGQITSCSDGLCTTPMISPDGYLLAYEYIPIEP
;
A
#
# COMPACT_ATOMS: atom_id res chain seq x y z
N MET A 1 52.89 35.63 7.28
CA MET A 1 51.54 35.88 6.72
C MET A 1 51.05 34.78 5.76
N ARG A 2 51.92 34.20 4.91
CA ARG A 2 51.53 33.20 3.87
C ARG A 2 50.99 31.86 4.41
N TRP A 3 51.45 31.36 5.57
CA TRP A 3 50.93 30.13 6.19
C TRP A 3 49.48 30.28 6.66
N LYS A 4 49.12 31.39 7.32
CA LYS A 4 47.75 31.63 7.79
C LYS A 4 46.73 31.61 6.64
N ILE A 5 47.12 32.12 5.47
CA ILE A 5 46.28 32.11 4.25
C ILE A 5 46.12 30.68 3.70
N GLY A 6 47.19 29.87 3.68
CA GLY A 6 47.12 28.46 3.30
C GLY A 6 46.27 27.60 4.24
N LEU A 7 46.32 27.88 5.54
CA LEU A 7 45.47 27.23 6.56
C LEU A 7 43.99 27.57 6.37
N VAL A 8 43.68 28.84 6.10
CA VAL A 8 42.30 29.30 5.84
C VAL A 8 41.78 28.69 4.52
N LEU A 9 42.57 28.68 3.45
CA LEU A 9 42.20 28.05 2.18
C LEU A 9 41.96 26.54 2.35
N GLY A 10 42.83 25.84 3.06
CA GLY A 10 42.66 24.41 3.34
C GLY A 10 41.38 24.13 4.14
N PHE A 11 41.06 24.96 5.13
CA PHE A 11 39.82 24.85 5.90
C PHE A 11 38.57 25.12 5.05
N VAL A 12 38.63 26.12 4.16
CA VAL A 12 37.52 26.42 3.23
C VAL A 12 37.29 25.28 2.25
N VAL A 13 38.35 24.71 1.66
CA VAL A 13 38.22 23.54 0.76
C VAL A 13 37.65 22.34 1.50
N LEU A 14 38.11 22.09 2.74
CA LEU A 14 37.59 21.00 3.56
C LEU A 14 36.11 21.21 3.90
N LEU A 15 35.70 22.44 4.26
CA LEU A 15 34.30 22.78 4.49
C LEU A 15 33.44 22.57 3.23
N ILE A 16 33.93 22.95 2.05
CA ILE A 16 33.22 22.75 0.79
C ILE A 16 33.07 21.24 0.49
N LEU A 17 34.12 20.44 0.67
CA LEU A 17 34.06 18.99 0.48
C LEU A 17 33.09 18.31 1.45
N VAL A 18 33.06 18.76 2.71
CA VAL A 18 32.09 18.28 3.70
C VAL A 18 30.66 18.66 3.33
N LEU A 19 30.45 19.91 2.90
CA LEU A 19 29.14 20.39 2.43
C LEU A 19 28.63 19.58 1.22
N ILE A 20 29.49 19.36 0.22
CA ILE A 20 29.16 18.55 -0.96
C ILE A 20 28.85 17.11 -0.55
N GLY A 21 29.67 16.50 0.31
CA GLY A 21 29.46 15.15 0.80
C GLY A 21 28.14 15.00 1.56
N TRP A 22 27.74 16.02 2.33
CA TRP A 22 26.47 16.00 3.07
C TRP A 22 25.24 16.22 2.18
N GLN A 23 25.38 16.99 1.10
CA GLN A 23 24.33 17.21 0.11
C GLN A 23 24.11 15.97 -0.77
N LEU A 24 25.17 15.21 -1.07
CA LEU A 24 25.11 13.96 -1.84
C LEU A 24 24.82 12.73 -0.97
N ALA A 25 24.84 12.85 0.35
CA ALA A 25 24.54 11.74 1.24
C ALA A 25 23.10 11.26 1.02
N PRO A 26 22.87 9.94 0.83
CA PRO A 26 21.54 9.41 0.63
C PRO A 26 20.65 9.69 1.84
N ARG A 27 19.39 10.01 1.59
CA ARG A 27 18.35 10.22 2.61
C ARG A 27 17.08 9.51 2.16
N ILE A 28 16.20 9.23 3.12
CA ILE A 28 14.83 8.83 2.80
C ILE A 28 14.08 10.10 2.40
N GLU A 29 13.52 10.07 1.21
CA GLU A 29 12.69 11.15 0.65
C GLU A 29 11.23 10.99 1.09
N GLY A 30 10.74 9.75 1.09
CA GLY A 30 9.35 9.47 1.41
C GLY A 30 9.12 8.01 1.79
N PHE A 31 7.98 7.79 2.40
CA PHE A 31 7.49 6.48 2.83
C PHE A 31 6.00 6.41 2.53
N GLU A 32 5.55 5.34 1.88
CA GLU A 32 4.14 5.09 1.60
C GLU A 32 3.72 3.74 2.23
N PRO A 33 2.55 3.68 2.91
CA PRO A 33 1.64 4.80 3.17
C PRO A 33 2.22 5.79 4.19
N SER A 34 2.11 7.10 3.90
CA SER A 34 2.61 8.17 4.78
C SER A 34 1.63 8.53 5.89
N GLU A 35 0.34 8.22 5.68
CA GLU A 35 -0.77 8.49 6.58
C GLU A 35 -1.74 7.31 6.56
N GLY A 36 -2.47 7.11 7.66
CA GLY A 36 -3.44 6.02 7.80
C GLY A 36 -2.89 4.79 8.53
N GLU A 37 -3.72 3.76 8.58
CA GLU A 37 -3.36 2.46 9.15
C GLU A 37 -2.86 1.52 8.06
N LEU A 38 -2.04 0.54 8.44
CA LEU A 38 -1.72 -0.56 7.53
C LEU A 38 -2.83 -1.57 7.49
N HIS A 39 -3.15 -2.08 6.30
CA HIS A 39 -4.23 -3.04 6.10
C HIS A 39 -3.72 -4.32 5.43
N GLY A 40 -4.30 -5.46 5.81
CA GLY A 40 -4.12 -6.73 5.11
C GLY A 40 -2.67 -7.04 4.73
N ARG A 41 -2.39 -7.13 3.43
CA ARG A 41 -1.05 -7.34 2.85
C ARG A 41 -0.53 -6.12 2.09
N GLN A 42 -0.98 -4.92 2.47
CA GLN A 42 -0.59 -3.68 1.82
C GLN A 42 0.95 -3.54 1.76
N PRO A 43 1.52 -3.28 0.57
CA PRO A 43 2.95 -3.13 0.42
C PRO A 43 3.44 -1.82 1.03
N LEU A 44 4.71 -1.80 1.44
CA LEU A 44 5.39 -0.60 1.93
C LEU A 44 6.37 -0.10 0.88
N VAL A 45 6.38 1.20 0.63
CA VAL A 45 7.30 1.80 -0.34
C VAL A 45 8.21 2.78 0.38
N ILE A 46 9.52 2.63 0.19
CA ILE A 46 10.55 3.52 0.71
C ILE A 46 11.24 4.20 -0.46
N ARG A 47 11.19 5.53 -0.51
CA ARG A 47 11.84 6.35 -1.54
C ARG A 47 13.10 6.98 -0.97
N PHE A 48 14.19 6.92 -1.73
CA PHE A 48 15.49 7.47 -1.38
C PHE A 48 15.86 8.59 -2.34
N THR A 49 16.55 9.61 -1.84
CA THR A 49 17.07 10.72 -2.66
C THR A 49 18.19 10.31 -3.62
N SER A 50 18.63 9.05 -3.60
CA SER A 50 19.75 8.54 -4.37
C SER A 50 19.63 7.03 -4.58
N ALA A 51 20.23 6.52 -5.67
CA ALA A 51 20.30 5.10 -5.93
C ALA A 51 21.07 4.35 -4.82
N MET A 52 20.46 3.30 -4.28
CA MET A 52 20.96 2.47 -3.17
C MET A 52 21.55 1.14 -3.64
N TYR A 53 22.37 0.52 -2.80
CA TYR A 53 22.71 -0.91 -2.93
C TYR A 53 21.65 -1.73 -2.17
N GLY A 54 20.84 -2.50 -2.91
CA GLY A 54 19.71 -3.28 -2.36
C GLY A 54 20.08 -4.12 -1.14
N ASP A 55 21.03 -5.04 -1.28
CA ASP A 55 21.51 -5.92 -0.20
C ASP A 55 21.92 -5.14 1.07
N SER A 56 22.46 -3.93 0.90
CA SER A 56 22.88 -3.10 2.03
C SER A 56 21.70 -2.53 2.79
N VAL A 57 20.60 -2.20 2.12
CA VAL A 57 19.36 -1.70 2.73
C VAL A 57 18.59 -2.87 3.33
N GLU A 58 18.41 -3.96 2.58
CA GLU A 58 17.66 -5.15 3.01
C GLU A 58 18.23 -5.78 4.27
N SER A 59 19.56 -5.94 4.36
CA SER A 59 20.23 -6.47 5.57
C SER A 59 20.13 -5.57 6.81
N ARG A 60 19.61 -4.35 6.67
CA ARG A 60 19.48 -3.33 7.72
C ARG A 60 18.03 -2.90 7.95
N LEU A 61 17.09 -3.42 7.17
CA LEU A 61 15.68 -3.17 7.32
C LEU A 61 15.09 -4.28 8.20
N ASP A 62 14.56 -3.87 9.33
CA ASP A 62 14.03 -4.77 10.35
C ASP A 62 12.59 -4.33 10.69
N PHE A 63 11.71 -5.30 10.93
CA PHE A 63 10.32 -5.09 11.35
C PHE A 63 10.11 -5.75 12.71
N GLU A 64 9.42 -5.06 13.62
CA GLU A 64 8.98 -5.60 14.90
C GLU A 64 7.45 -5.46 15.01
N PRO A 65 6.69 -6.56 15.14
CA PRO A 65 7.13 -7.95 15.09
C PRO A 65 7.68 -8.35 13.71
N SER A 66 8.49 -9.41 13.68
CA SER A 66 9.17 -9.89 12.46
C SER A 66 8.19 -10.25 11.34
N GLN A 67 8.19 -9.46 10.27
CA GLN A 67 7.37 -9.69 9.08
C GLN A 67 8.21 -10.23 7.90
N PRO A 68 7.94 -11.46 7.40
CA PRO A 68 8.55 -11.95 6.18
C PRO A 68 7.88 -11.34 4.95
N GLY A 69 8.66 -11.06 3.91
CA GLY A 69 8.17 -10.51 2.66
C GLY A 69 9.22 -10.55 1.55
N GLU A 70 8.82 -10.00 0.41
CA GLU A 70 9.66 -9.86 -0.77
C GLU A 70 10.09 -8.41 -0.93
N TYR A 71 11.33 -8.21 -1.38
CA TYR A 71 11.91 -6.91 -1.66
C TYR A 71 12.00 -6.73 -3.18
N ASN A 72 11.41 -5.66 -3.68
CA ASN A 72 11.48 -5.30 -5.09
C ASN A 72 12.03 -3.89 -5.26
N TRP A 73 13.02 -3.72 -6.12
CA TRP A 73 13.64 -2.44 -6.41
C TRP A 73 13.21 -1.95 -7.78
N ASN A 74 13.03 -0.63 -7.92
CA ASN A 74 12.87 -0.03 -9.24
C ASN A 74 14.19 -0.01 -10.03
N GLU A 75 14.11 0.30 -11.32
CA GLU A 75 15.28 0.33 -12.22
C GLU A 75 16.38 1.30 -11.74
N ASP A 76 15.98 2.47 -11.22
CA ASP A 76 16.89 3.50 -10.69
C ASP A 76 17.51 3.14 -9.33
N ASN A 77 17.05 2.06 -8.69
CA ASN A 77 17.45 1.61 -7.36
C ASN A 77 17.27 2.68 -6.26
N ASN A 78 16.38 3.64 -6.45
CA ASN A 78 16.07 4.68 -5.47
C ASN A 78 14.70 4.46 -4.80
N GLN A 79 13.97 3.42 -5.18
CA GLN A 79 12.70 3.04 -4.57
C GLN A 79 12.71 1.55 -4.25
N LEU A 80 12.42 1.22 -2.99
CA LEU A 80 12.20 -0.14 -2.51
C LEU A 80 10.71 -0.34 -2.23
N THR A 81 10.13 -1.40 -2.77
CA THR A 81 8.80 -1.88 -2.41
C THR A 81 8.95 -3.19 -1.65
N PHE A 82 8.46 -3.23 -0.41
CA PHE A 82 8.37 -4.42 0.41
C PHE A 82 6.94 -4.97 0.39
N THR A 83 6.76 -6.19 -0.09
CA THR A 83 5.46 -6.86 -0.14
C THR A 83 5.43 -7.98 0.90
N PRO A 84 4.54 -7.92 1.90
CA PRO A 84 4.52 -8.92 2.95
C PRO A 84 3.92 -10.25 2.45
N ASN A 85 4.53 -11.36 2.87
CA ASN A 85 4.08 -12.71 2.51
C ASN A 85 2.88 -13.17 3.34
N LYS A 86 2.67 -12.54 4.49
CA LYS A 86 1.53 -12.73 5.38
C LYS A 86 0.86 -11.39 5.62
N SER A 87 -0.37 -11.39 6.09
CA SER A 87 -1.02 -10.15 6.53
C SER A 87 -0.27 -9.52 7.70
N TRP A 88 -0.32 -8.20 7.80
CA TRP A 88 0.16 -7.45 8.95
C TRP A 88 -0.59 -7.87 10.23
N PRO A 89 0.03 -7.79 11.42
CA PRO A 89 -0.59 -8.17 12.69
C PRO A 89 -1.72 -7.19 13.04
N ALA A 90 -2.96 -7.61 12.84
CA ALA A 90 -4.13 -6.74 12.89
C ALA A 90 -4.37 -6.15 14.29
N GLY A 91 -4.61 -4.84 14.36
CA GLY A 91 -4.86 -4.11 15.62
C GLY A 91 -3.61 -3.90 16.47
N GLU A 92 -2.43 -4.27 16.00
CA GLU A 92 -1.16 -4.04 16.69
C GLU A 92 -0.40 -2.85 16.08
N ILE A 93 0.57 -2.33 16.84
CA ILE A 93 1.53 -1.34 16.33
C ILE A 93 2.74 -2.10 15.83
N ILE A 94 3.16 -1.82 14.60
CA ILE A 94 4.42 -2.33 14.07
C ILE A 94 5.47 -1.23 14.06
N THR A 95 6.71 -1.61 14.30
CA THR A 95 7.86 -0.73 14.23
C THR A 95 8.72 -1.13 13.05
N LEU A 96 8.91 -0.20 12.11
CA LEU A 96 9.85 -0.35 11.00
C LEU A 96 11.14 0.40 11.31
N GLN A 97 12.27 -0.33 11.27
CA GLN A 97 13.59 0.23 11.53
C GLN A 97 14.50 0.03 10.32
N LEU A 98 15.02 1.12 9.76
CA LEU A 98 16.16 1.08 8.86
C LEU A 98 17.40 1.59 9.61
N ARG A 99 18.32 0.66 9.88
CA ARG A 99 19.57 0.98 10.56
C ARG A 99 20.48 1.83 9.68
N SER A 100 21.28 2.68 10.34
CA SER A 100 22.25 3.52 9.63
C SER A 100 23.30 2.68 8.91
N TRP A 101 24.05 3.32 8.02
CA TRP A 101 25.10 2.74 7.18
C TRP A 101 24.64 1.87 6.02
N SER A 102 23.36 1.92 5.64
CA SER A 102 22.93 1.50 4.30
C SER A 102 23.62 2.33 3.24
N ARG A 103 24.10 1.73 2.15
CA ARG A 103 24.99 2.43 1.20
C ARG A 103 24.27 2.80 -0.09
N SER A 104 24.56 4.00 -0.60
CA SER A 104 24.24 4.38 -1.96
C SER A 104 25.17 3.70 -2.96
N ARG A 105 24.80 3.66 -4.26
CA ARG A 105 25.65 3.12 -5.34
C ARG A 105 26.96 3.90 -5.49
N ILE A 106 26.97 5.17 -5.09
CA ILE A 106 28.18 6.00 -4.99
C ILE A 106 28.96 5.78 -3.67
N ARG A 107 28.60 4.74 -2.90
CA ARG A 107 29.22 4.29 -1.63
C ARG A 107 29.12 5.27 -0.47
N LEU A 108 28.28 6.29 -0.56
CA LEU A 108 27.99 7.16 0.58
C LEU A 108 27.00 6.47 1.53
N PRO A 109 27.20 6.58 2.85
CA PRO A 109 26.32 5.95 3.82
C PRO A 109 25.06 6.79 4.09
N LEU A 110 23.95 6.10 4.36
CA LEU A 110 22.77 6.64 5.01
C LEU A 110 23.14 6.87 6.48
N LEU A 111 23.34 8.12 6.86
CA LEU A 111 23.82 8.47 8.21
C LEU A 111 22.70 8.45 9.26
N GLY A 112 21.47 8.74 8.85
CA GLY A 112 20.30 8.73 9.72
C GLY A 112 19.85 7.31 10.05
N LYS A 113 19.39 7.10 11.29
CA LYS A 113 18.50 5.99 11.60
C LYS A 113 17.08 6.41 11.22
N PHE A 114 16.34 5.52 10.62
CA PHE A 114 14.93 5.73 10.35
C PHE A 114 14.14 4.72 11.18
N ASN A 115 13.21 5.24 11.98
CA ASN A 115 12.35 4.44 12.83
C ASN A 115 10.97 5.05 12.76
N ILE A 116 9.99 4.26 12.35
CA ILE A 116 8.59 4.68 12.30
C ILE A 116 7.72 3.61 12.94
N GLU A 117 6.76 4.07 13.72
CA GLU A 117 5.70 3.24 14.28
C GLU A 117 4.44 3.45 13.46
N MET A 118 3.78 2.35 13.11
CA MET A 118 2.55 2.37 12.32
C MET A 118 1.52 1.50 13.01
N THR A 119 0.28 1.99 13.05
CA THR A 119 -0.85 1.21 13.54
C THR A 119 -1.37 0.34 12.42
N VAL A 120 -1.55 -0.95 12.69
CA VAL A 120 -2.22 -1.87 11.77
C VAL A 120 -3.70 -1.89 12.12
N SER A 121 -4.52 -1.77 11.08
CA SER A 121 -5.95 -1.78 11.22
C SER A 121 -6.45 -3.10 11.80
N PRO A 122 -7.53 -3.08 12.60
CA PRO A 122 -8.15 -4.31 13.08
C PRO A 122 -8.65 -5.17 11.91
N ILE A 123 -8.93 -6.43 12.21
CA ILE A 123 -9.63 -7.29 11.25
C ILE A 123 -11.03 -6.72 11.06
N LEU A 124 -11.39 -6.44 9.83
CA LEU A 124 -12.74 -6.02 9.46
C LEU A 124 -13.35 -7.10 8.55
N LEU A 125 -14.62 -7.41 8.77
CA LEU A 125 -15.36 -8.36 7.96
C LEU A 125 -16.32 -7.60 7.05
N THR A 126 -16.15 -7.76 5.75
CA THR A 126 -17.15 -7.35 4.77
C THR A 126 -18.16 -8.47 4.60
N TYR A 127 -19.44 -8.16 4.47
CA TYR A 127 -20.49 -9.15 4.25
C TYR A 127 -21.72 -8.53 3.57
N LEU A 128 -22.56 -9.40 2.99
CA LEU A 128 -23.84 -9.02 2.40
C LEU A 128 -24.97 -9.13 3.42
N TRP A 129 -25.81 -8.10 3.48
CA TRP A 129 -27.00 -8.08 4.35
C TRP A 129 -28.09 -7.17 3.79
N PRO A 130 -29.38 -7.45 4.01
CA PRO A 130 -29.94 -8.68 4.59
C PRO A 130 -29.85 -9.88 3.63
N ALA A 131 -29.90 -11.10 4.17
CA ALA A 131 -29.76 -12.33 3.37
C ALA A 131 -31.08 -12.78 2.70
N ASP A 132 -32.22 -12.31 3.20
CA ASP A 132 -33.56 -12.67 2.78
C ASP A 132 -34.26 -11.60 1.92
N ASN A 133 -33.52 -10.54 1.56
CA ASN A 133 -34.02 -9.44 0.75
C ASN A 133 -32.88 -8.85 -0.12
N THR A 134 -33.08 -7.66 -0.70
CA THR A 134 -32.04 -6.94 -1.44
C THR A 134 -30.85 -6.61 -0.56
N SER A 135 -29.75 -7.33 -0.75
CA SER A 135 -28.52 -7.17 0.04
C SER A 135 -27.71 -5.96 -0.38
N ASN A 136 -27.05 -5.32 0.58
CA ASN A 136 -25.98 -4.35 0.38
C ASN A 136 -24.70 -4.82 1.09
N LEU A 137 -23.58 -4.16 0.81
CA LEU A 137 -22.31 -4.44 1.48
C LEU A 137 -22.24 -3.71 2.80
N TYR A 138 -21.82 -4.44 3.83
CA TYR A 138 -21.58 -3.94 5.17
C TYR A 138 -20.17 -4.30 5.62
N LEU A 139 -19.62 -3.49 6.52
CA LEU A 139 -18.33 -3.70 7.16
C LEU A 139 -18.56 -3.75 8.66
N VAL A 140 -18.08 -4.82 9.31
CA VAL A 140 -18.14 -4.95 10.77
C VAL A 140 -16.75 -5.15 11.35
N ASN A 141 -16.48 -4.46 12.44
CA ASN A 141 -15.39 -4.82 13.34
C ASN A 141 -15.89 -5.93 14.29
N PRO A 142 -15.40 -7.17 14.18
CA PRO A 142 -15.89 -8.29 14.97
C PRO A 142 -15.52 -8.20 16.46
N VAL A 143 -14.58 -7.32 16.82
CA VAL A 143 -14.15 -7.11 18.20
C VAL A 143 -15.01 -6.05 18.88
N SER A 144 -15.18 -4.88 18.26
CA SER A 144 -15.98 -3.78 18.84
C SER A 144 -17.48 -3.92 18.58
N GLY A 145 -17.87 -4.67 17.55
CA GLY A 145 -19.24 -4.73 17.05
C GLY A 145 -19.67 -3.51 16.24
N GLU A 146 -18.76 -2.58 15.97
CA GLU A 146 -19.01 -1.43 15.10
C GLU A 146 -19.34 -1.89 13.68
N ASN A 147 -20.42 -1.37 13.12
CA ASN A 147 -20.94 -1.76 11.82
C ASN A 147 -21.21 -0.52 10.97
N GLN A 148 -20.83 -0.58 9.69
CA GLN A 148 -20.98 0.47 8.71
C GLN A 148 -21.53 -0.09 7.40
N ALA A 149 -22.54 0.58 6.83
CA ALA A 149 -22.95 0.32 5.46
C ALA A 149 -21.89 0.87 4.49
N LEU A 150 -21.47 0.04 3.52
CA LEU A 150 -20.52 0.43 2.48
C LEU A 150 -21.21 0.83 1.17
N THR A 151 -22.41 0.29 0.91
CA THR A 151 -23.19 0.60 -0.29
C THR A 151 -24.65 0.85 0.04
N GLU A 152 -25.32 1.59 -0.85
CA GLU A 152 -26.75 1.89 -0.79
C GLU A 152 -27.41 1.59 -2.16
N GLU A 153 -27.06 0.46 -2.76
CA GLU A 153 -27.60 0.00 -4.05
C GLU A 153 -29.08 -0.37 -3.89
N ILE A 154 -29.95 0.32 -4.64
CA ILE A 154 -31.41 0.19 -4.55
C ILE A 154 -31.88 -1.24 -4.89
N ASN A 155 -31.30 -1.84 -5.94
CA ASN A 155 -31.63 -3.20 -6.38
C ASN A 155 -30.67 -4.26 -5.81
N GLY A 156 -29.80 -3.86 -4.89
CA GLY A 156 -28.88 -4.72 -4.18
C GLY A 156 -27.63 -5.16 -4.94
N VAL A 157 -26.74 -5.74 -4.15
CA VAL A 157 -25.45 -6.31 -4.53
C VAL A 157 -25.59 -7.83 -4.53
N LEU A 158 -25.20 -8.47 -5.63
CA LEU A 158 -25.30 -9.91 -5.82
C LEU A 158 -24.14 -10.67 -5.17
N ASP A 159 -22.92 -10.20 -5.41
CA ASP A 159 -21.68 -10.82 -4.95
C ASP A 159 -20.54 -9.79 -4.99
N TYR A 160 -19.43 -10.09 -4.33
CA TYR A 160 -18.27 -9.21 -4.24
C TYR A 160 -16.95 -9.96 -4.06
N SER A 161 -15.85 -9.29 -4.38
CA SER A 161 -14.50 -9.68 -3.97
C SER A 161 -13.71 -8.49 -3.45
N ILE A 162 -12.71 -8.78 -2.63
CA ILE A 162 -11.84 -7.79 -2.00
C ILE A 162 -10.43 -7.98 -2.52
N SER A 163 -9.79 -6.88 -2.90
CA SER A 163 -8.36 -6.83 -3.23
C SER A 163 -7.48 -7.32 -2.08
N ALA A 164 -6.28 -7.83 -2.38
CA ALA A 164 -5.38 -8.42 -1.39
C ALA A 164 -4.90 -7.44 -0.31
N ASN A 165 -4.85 -6.13 -0.61
CA ASN A 165 -4.55 -5.08 0.36
C ASN A 165 -5.78 -4.65 1.18
N GLY A 166 -6.98 -5.09 0.82
CA GLY A 166 -8.23 -4.77 1.53
C GLY A 166 -8.75 -3.36 1.27
N GLU A 167 -8.25 -2.65 0.26
CA GLU A 167 -8.63 -1.26 -0.04
C GLU A 167 -9.77 -1.19 -1.07
N GLN A 168 -9.71 -1.99 -2.12
CA GLN A 168 -10.73 -2.02 -3.18
C GLN A 168 -11.67 -3.21 -3.01
N ILE A 169 -12.97 -2.93 -3.13
CA ILE A 169 -14.04 -3.93 -3.17
C ILE A 169 -14.69 -3.87 -4.55
N TYR A 170 -14.63 -4.99 -5.28
CA TYR A 170 -15.31 -5.14 -6.55
C TYR A 170 -16.63 -5.86 -6.31
N TYR A 171 -17.73 -5.33 -6.81
CA TYR A 171 -19.04 -5.88 -6.51
C TYR A 171 -19.99 -5.82 -7.71
N SER A 172 -20.89 -6.78 -7.79
CA SER A 172 -21.94 -6.83 -8.80
C SER A 172 -23.19 -6.13 -8.28
N SER A 173 -23.58 -5.01 -8.89
CA SER A 173 -24.84 -4.30 -8.60
C SER A 173 -25.89 -4.58 -9.67
N THR A 174 -27.14 -4.77 -9.23
CA THR A 174 -28.27 -4.98 -10.13
C THR A 174 -28.84 -3.64 -10.62
N SER A 175 -29.13 -3.57 -11.91
CA SER A 175 -29.78 -2.43 -12.56
C SER A 175 -31.30 -2.52 -12.44
N GLU A 176 -31.99 -1.41 -12.70
CA GLU A 176 -33.47 -1.37 -12.70
C GLU A 176 -34.08 -2.22 -13.82
N ASP A 177 -33.38 -2.35 -14.96
CA ASP A 177 -33.78 -3.16 -16.11
C ASP A 177 -33.52 -4.67 -15.94
N GLY A 178 -33.04 -5.10 -14.76
CA GLY A 178 -32.73 -6.50 -14.47
C GLY A 178 -31.38 -6.97 -15.01
N THR A 179 -30.57 -6.09 -15.62
CA THR A 179 -29.16 -6.34 -15.94
C THR A 179 -28.27 -6.15 -14.71
N SER A 180 -26.97 -6.42 -14.83
CA SER A 180 -26.02 -6.02 -13.79
C SER A 180 -24.79 -5.30 -14.33
N ARG A 181 -24.06 -4.68 -13.39
CA ARG A 181 -22.79 -4.00 -13.64
C ARG A 181 -21.80 -4.37 -12.56
N ILE A 182 -20.52 -4.41 -12.94
CA ILE A 182 -19.43 -4.55 -11.97
C ILE A 182 -18.95 -3.16 -11.59
N MET A 183 -18.98 -2.90 -10.29
CA MET A 183 -18.58 -1.66 -9.65
C MET A 183 -17.29 -1.89 -8.85
N VAL A 184 -16.59 -0.81 -8.55
CA VAL A 184 -15.47 -0.77 -7.60
C VAL A 184 -15.76 0.30 -6.55
N LEU A 185 -15.46 -0.03 -5.30
CA LEU A 185 -15.50 0.87 -4.15
C LEU A 185 -14.11 0.94 -3.52
N ASP A 186 -13.60 2.15 -3.33
CA ASP A 186 -12.46 2.42 -2.46
C ASP A 186 -12.96 2.53 -1.01
N ARG A 187 -12.56 1.57 -0.16
CA ARG A 187 -13.03 1.45 1.22
C ARG A 187 -12.59 2.62 2.11
N LEU A 188 -11.48 3.28 1.79
CA LEU A 188 -10.91 4.34 2.63
C LEU A 188 -11.57 5.69 2.34
N THR A 189 -11.80 5.98 1.07
CA THR A 189 -12.34 7.26 0.60
C THR A 189 -13.85 7.23 0.37
N GLY A 190 -14.43 6.04 0.21
CA GLY A 190 -15.82 5.85 -0.21
C GLY A 190 -16.04 6.13 -1.71
N ALA A 191 -14.98 6.38 -2.48
CA ALA A 191 -15.10 6.66 -3.90
C ALA A 191 -15.57 5.41 -4.66
N THR A 192 -16.56 5.59 -5.53
CA THR A 192 -17.10 4.51 -6.36
C THR A 192 -16.81 4.76 -7.84
N GLY A 193 -16.70 3.67 -8.60
CA GLY A 193 -16.54 3.69 -10.04
C GLY A 193 -17.18 2.48 -10.69
N GLN A 194 -17.56 2.61 -11.96
CA GLN A 194 -18.02 1.47 -12.75
C GLN A 194 -16.84 0.86 -13.51
N ILE A 195 -16.68 -0.46 -13.40
CA ILE A 195 -15.67 -1.22 -14.16
C ILE A 195 -16.25 -1.66 -15.51
N THR A 196 -17.44 -2.26 -15.50
CA THR A 196 -18.12 -2.69 -16.72
C THR A 196 -19.63 -2.77 -16.54
N SER A 197 -20.37 -2.62 -17.64
CA SER A 197 -21.82 -2.79 -17.72
C SER A 197 -22.17 -3.97 -18.61
N CYS A 198 -23.16 -4.77 -18.22
CA CYS A 198 -23.53 -5.98 -18.94
C CYS A 198 -24.95 -5.79 -19.49
N SER A 199 -25.06 -5.20 -20.70
CA SER A 199 -26.31 -4.70 -21.27
C SER A 199 -27.39 -5.75 -21.51
N ASP A 200 -26.98 -7.00 -21.75
CA ASP A 200 -27.88 -8.08 -22.19
C ASP A 200 -27.75 -9.31 -21.26
N GLY A 201 -27.29 -9.09 -20.03
CA GLY A 201 -26.96 -10.16 -19.10
C GLY A 201 -26.69 -9.71 -17.68
N LEU A 202 -26.36 -10.70 -16.85
CA LEU A 202 -25.86 -10.52 -15.50
C LEU A 202 -24.37 -10.83 -15.49
N CYS A 203 -23.57 -9.84 -15.11
CA CYS A 203 -22.21 -10.05 -14.63
C CYS A 203 -22.22 -10.30 -13.13
N THR A 204 -21.81 -11.48 -12.69
CA THR A 204 -21.87 -11.93 -11.29
C THR A 204 -20.53 -12.47 -10.82
N THR A 205 -20.41 -12.70 -9.50
CA THR A 205 -19.24 -13.32 -8.85
C THR A 205 -17.90 -12.73 -9.31
N PRO A 206 -17.69 -11.41 -9.12
CA PRO A 206 -16.43 -10.79 -9.47
C PRO A 206 -15.31 -11.35 -8.60
N MET A 207 -14.19 -11.74 -9.19
CA MET A 207 -13.01 -12.28 -8.51
C MET A 207 -11.76 -11.55 -8.97
N ILE A 208 -11.23 -10.67 -8.13
CA ILE A 208 -9.96 -9.98 -8.37
C ILE A 208 -8.77 -10.92 -8.16
N SER A 209 -7.80 -10.88 -9.06
CA SER A 209 -6.57 -11.65 -8.93
C SER A 209 -5.74 -11.18 -7.72
N PRO A 210 -4.89 -12.05 -7.13
CA PRO A 210 -4.09 -11.68 -5.97
C PRO A 210 -3.14 -10.49 -6.19
N ASP A 211 -2.70 -10.27 -7.44
CA ASP A 211 -1.87 -9.14 -7.86
C ASP A 211 -2.67 -7.88 -8.22
N GLY A 212 -4.00 -7.97 -8.25
CA GLY A 212 -4.90 -6.85 -8.53
C GLY A 212 -5.01 -6.45 -10.01
N TYR A 213 -4.35 -7.16 -10.94
CA TYR A 213 -4.30 -6.75 -12.35
C TYR A 213 -5.47 -7.29 -13.19
N LEU A 214 -6.08 -8.40 -12.80
CA LEU A 214 -7.11 -9.08 -13.58
C LEU A 214 -8.36 -9.29 -12.74
N LEU A 215 -9.51 -8.90 -13.27
CA LEU A 215 -10.81 -9.17 -12.68
C LEU A 215 -11.56 -10.18 -13.55
N ALA A 216 -11.84 -11.36 -12.99
CA ALA A 216 -12.74 -12.33 -13.61
C ALA A 216 -14.17 -12.12 -13.10
N TYR A 217 -15.17 -12.45 -13.91
CA TYR A 217 -16.57 -12.45 -13.52
C TYR A 217 -17.33 -13.46 -14.39
N GLU A 218 -18.46 -13.94 -13.89
CA GLU A 218 -19.37 -14.79 -14.65
C GLU A 218 -20.33 -13.92 -15.47
N TYR A 219 -20.60 -14.29 -16.72
CA TYR A 219 -21.61 -13.65 -17.56
C TYR A 219 -22.76 -14.62 -17.84
N ILE A 220 -23.98 -14.24 -17.45
CA ILE A 220 -25.20 -15.01 -17.65
C ILE A 220 -26.13 -14.19 -18.54
N PRO A 221 -26.39 -14.59 -19.80
CA PRO A 221 -27.31 -13.85 -20.66
C PRO A 221 -28.75 -13.96 -20.14
N ILE A 222 -29.52 -12.88 -20.29
CA ILE A 222 -30.94 -12.86 -19.87
C ILE A 222 -31.82 -13.64 -20.86
N GLU A 223 -31.44 -13.67 -22.14
CA GLU A 223 -32.06 -14.49 -23.19
C GLU A 223 -31.05 -15.53 -23.74
N PRO A 224 -31.43 -16.82 -23.87
CA PRO A 224 -30.53 -17.91 -24.27
C PRO A 224 -30.16 -17.93 -25.77
#